data_AF-A0A348YBX4-F1
#
_entry.id   AF-A0A348YBX4-F1
#
_cell.length_a   1.000
_cell.length_b   1.000
_cell.length_c   1.000
_cell.angle_alpha   90.00
_cell.angle_beta   90.00
_cell.angle_gamma   90.00
#
_symmetry.space_group_name_H-M   'P 1'
#
loop_
_entity.id
_entity.type
_entity.pdbx_description
1 polymer ?
#
loop_
_entity_poly.entity_id
_entity_poly.type
_entity_poly.pdbx_seq_one_letter_code
_entity_poly.pdbx_strand_id
1 'polypeptide(L)'
;ILKIKTWLADFKQLSLNEIDPYLYVHRDTHALTHWLRVAAGLDSMILGEPQILGQIKRAVHLAQDQKALSNQLGWIVDQVFAAAKRVRNETQVGAQAVSLSYAAAKLVTQIFDDLPSRTLLVVAAGEMNRLVATHIAGLGVGRVIICNRNPERAEALAAELRNPNRRIEVRTLQELPQVLAEADIVSSCSGSMDILIDKTMTLRALKSRRYQPMLMIDLAVPRDIDSTVSRIDDVYLYSVDDLQHVIAGNIEQRRQAAVDAELLVSQLVVEMDRRFQVRQV
;
A
#
# COMPACT_ATOMS: atom_id res chain seq x y z
N ILE A 1 -28.79 -5.58 13.57
CA ILE A 1 -27.96 -4.36 13.62
C ILE A 1 -27.62 -3.98 15.05
N LEU A 2 -28.58 -3.64 15.93
CA LEU A 2 -28.29 -3.27 17.33
C LEU A 2 -27.44 -4.32 18.06
N LYS A 3 -27.80 -5.61 17.96
CA LYS A 3 -27.00 -6.73 18.51
C LYS A 3 -25.53 -6.71 18.08
N ILE A 4 -25.24 -6.37 16.82
CA ILE A 4 -23.87 -6.31 16.28
C ILE A 4 -23.13 -5.09 16.83
N LYS A 5 -23.80 -3.93 16.89
CA LYS A 5 -23.23 -2.70 17.45
C LYS A 5 -22.88 -2.89 18.93
N THR A 6 -23.79 -3.47 19.71
CA THR A 6 -23.57 -3.78 21.13
C THR A 6 -22.40 -4.76 21.30
N TRP A 7 -22.37 -5.85 20.52
CA TRP A 7 -21.25 -6.80 20.58
C TRP A 7 -19.90 -6.12 20.27
N LEU A 8 -19.84 -5.23 19.28
CA LEU A 8 -18.61 -4.51 18.94
C LEU A 8 -18.17 -3.57 20.07
N ALA A 9 -19.12 -2.87 20.70
CA ALA A 9 -18.88 -2.02 21.85
C ALA A 9 -18.28 -2.83 23.02
N ASP A 10 -18.92 -3.94 23.37
CA ASP A 10 -18.48 -4.85 24.44
C ASP A 10 -17.09 -5.43 24.14
N PHE A 11 -16.86 -5.88 22.90
CA PHE A 11 -15.57 -6.43 22.46
C PHE A 11 -14.43 -5.41 22.54
N LYS A 12 -14.72 -4.13 22.27
CA LYS A 12 -13.77 -3.03 22.37
C LYS A 12 -13.71 -2.38 23.74
N GLN A 13 -14.55 -2.83 24.69
CA GLN A 13 -14.67 -2.27 26.03
C GLN A 13 -14.99 -0.76 26.02
N LEU A 14 -15.82 -0.33 25.07
CA LEU A 14 -16.30 1.03 24.93
C LEU A 14 -17.81 1.06 25.10
N SER A 15 -18.38 2.19 25.52
CA SER A 15 -19.84 2.32 25.54
C SER A 15 -20.39 2.43 24.10
N LEU A 16 -21.59 1.92 23.88
CA LEU A 16 -22.25 2.03 22.58
C LEU A 16 -22.37 3.50 22.14
N ASN A 17 -22.68 4.40 23.08
CA ASN A 17 -22.84 5.83 22.80
C ASN A 17 -21.55 6.50 22.30
N GLU A 18 -20.37 6.02 22.73
CA GLU A 18 -19.08 6.55 22.28
C GLU A 18 -18.76 6.14 20.84
N ILE A 19 -19.14 4.93 20.42
CA ILE A 19 -18.80 4.41 19.09
C ILE A 19 -19.89 4.68 18.05
N ASP A 20 -21.16 4.78 18.44
CA ASP A 20 -22.30 4.87 17.52
C ASP A 20 -22.17 5.99 16.46
N PRO A 21 -21.66 7.20 16.79
CA PRO A 21 -21.44 8.27 15.81
C PRO A 21 -20.46 7.92 14.69
N TYR A 22 -19.57 6.95 14.93
CA TYR A 22 -18.54 6.50 13.98
C TYR A 22 -18.93 5.23 13.22
N LEU A 23 -20.10 4.64 13.52
CA LEU A 23 -20.59 3.43 12.86
C LEU A 23 -21.57 3.78 11.74
N TYR A 24 -21.30 3.29 10.54
CA TYR A 24 -22.22 3.36 9.42
C TYR A 24 -22.81 1.97 9.10
N VAL A 25 -24.01 1.96 8.52
CA VAL A 25 -24.75 0.72 8.22
C VAL A 25 -25.32 0.79 6.81
N HIS A 26 -24.97 -0.19 5.99
CA HIS A 26 -25.58 -0.40 4.68
C HIS A 26 -26.49 -1.63 4.69
N ARG A 27 -27.52 -1.63 3.84
CA ARG A 27 -28.48 -2.74 3.70
C ARG A 27 -28.69 -3.08 2.23
N ASP A 28 -29.02 -4.35 1.98
CA ASP A 28 -29.41 -4.85 0.66
C ASP A 28 -28.41 -4.46 -0.43
N THR A 29 -28.89 -3.89 -1.54
CA THR A 29 -28.05 -3.43 -2.65
C THR A 29 -27.01 -2.39 -2.23
N HIS A 30 -27.28 -1.54 -1.23
CA HIS A 30 -26.29 -0.58 -0.75
C HIS A 30 -25.13 -1.28 -0.04
N ALA A 31 -25.39 -2.38 0.67
CA ALA A 31 -24.32 -3.16 1.30
C ALA A 31 -23.46 -3.85 0.23
N LEU A 32 -24.09 -4.33 -0.84
CA LEU A 32 -23.41 -4.94 -1.97
C LEU A 32 -22.56 -3.94 -2.75
N THR A 33 -23.12 -2.74 -3.03
CA THR A 33 -22.41 -1.62 -3.64
C THR A 33 -21.21 -1.22 -2.80
N HIS A 34 -21.39 -1.01 -1.50
CA HIS A 34 -20.29 -0.65 -0.60
C HIS A 34 -19.18 -1.70 -0.62
N TRP A 35 -19.55 -2.97 -0.46
CA TRP A 35 -18.57 -4.05 -0.44
C TRP A 35 -17.82 -4.19 -1.77
N LEU A 36 -18.51 -4.08 -2.90
CA LEU A 36 -17.88 -4.11 -4.22
C LEU A 36 -16.96 -2.90 -4.43
N ARG A 37 -17.37 -1.69 -4.02
CA ARG A 37 -16.51 -0.48 -4.05
C ARG A 37 -15.24 -0.69 -3.25
N VAL A 38 -15.33 -1.18 -2.02
CA VAL A 38 -14.18 -1.49 -1.16
C VAL A 38 -13.31 -2.56 -1.82
N ALA A 39 -13.89 -3.66 -2.31
CA ALA A 39 -13.15 -4.75 -2.95
C ALA A 39 -12.47 -4.34 -4.27
N ALA A 40 -13.05 -3.40 -5.01
CA ALA A 40 -12.46 -2.81 -6.21
C ALA A 40 -11.42 -1.71 -5.90
N GLY A 41 -11.30 -1.29 -4.64
CA GLY A 41 -10.40 -0.24 -4.19
C GLY A 41 -10.92 1.18 -4.40
N LEU A 42 -12.21 1.36 -4.74
CA LEU A 42 -12.83 2.67 -4.96
C LEU A 42 -13.08 3.45 -3.66
N ASP A 43 -13.13 2.75 -2.54
CA ASP A 43 -13.37 3.32 -1.20
C ASP A 43 -12.08 3.31 -0.34
N SER A 44 -10.92 3.30 -1.00
CA SER A 44 -9.62 3.49 -0.35
C SER A 44 -9.14 4.93 -0.57
N MET A 45 -8.30 5.43 0.35
CA MET A 45 -7.52 6.65 0.10
C MET A 45 -6.70 6.52 -1.20
N ILE A 46 -6.38 5.29 -1.61
CA ILE A 46 -5.69 4.92 -2.85
C ILE A 46 -6.70 4.16 -3.76
N LEU A 47 -7.40 4.91 -4.64
CA LEU A 47 -8.33 4.43 -5.68
C LEU A 47 -7.82 3.26 -6.59
N GLY A 48 -8.03 2.01 -6.18
CA GLY A 48 -7.66 0.81 -6.96
C GLY A 48 -6.52 -0.03 -6.38
N GLU A 49 -6.15 0.23 -5.13
CA GLU A 49 -5.17 -0.54 -4.36
C GLU A 49 -5.45 -2.07 -4.37
N PRO A 50 -4.54 -2.93 -4.87
CA PRO A 50 -4.73 -4.39 -4.87
C PRO A 50 -4.84 -5.03 -3.48
N GLN A 51 -4.30 -4.37 -2.46
CA GLN A 51 -4.10 -4.88 -1.11
C GLN A 51 -5.44 -5.13 -0.40
N ILE A 52 -6.44 -4.26 -0.60
CA ILE A 52 -7.77 -4.39 0.03
C ILE A 52 -8.45 -5.69 -0.40
N LEU A 53 -8.43 -6.02 -1.70
CA LEU A 53 -8.97 -7.29 -2.19
C LEU A 53 -8.25 -8.51 -1.57
N GLY A 54 -6.94 -8.40 -1.38
CA GLY A 54 -6.13 -9.42 -0.69
C GLY A 54 -6.51 -9.58 0.79
N GLN A 55 -6.75 -8.47 1.50
CA GLN A 55 -7.21 -8.49 2.89
C GLN A 55 -8.60 -9.14 3.02
N ILE A 56 -9.54 -8.79 2.14
CA ILE A 56 -10.89 -9.39 2.14
C ILE A 56 -10.81 -10.89 1.88
N LYS A 57 -9.96 -11.35 0.93
CA LYS A 57 -9.73 -12.78 0.69
C LYS A 57 -9.23 -13.52 1.93
N ARG A 58 -8.28 -12.94 2.67
CA ARG A 58 -7.79 -13.53 3.93
C ARG A 58 -8.90 -13.62 4.99
N ALA A 59 -9.72 -12.58 5.13
CA ALA A 59 -10.84 -12.57 6.06
C ALA A 59 -11.90 -13.63 5.70
N VAL A 60 -12.23 -13.76 4.42
CA VAL A 60 -13.13 -14.81 3.91
C VAL A 60 -12.56 -16.20 4.18
N HIS A 61 -11.28 -16.42 3.92
CA HIS A 61 -10.65 -17.72 4.14
C HIS A 61 -10.69 -18.11 5.62
N LEU A 62 -10.36 -17.16 6.52
CA LEU A 62 -10.52 -17.35 7.96
C LEU A 62 -11.98 -17.68 8.35
N ALA A 63 -12.96 -17.01 7.75
CA ALA A 63 -14.37 -17.30 8.01
C ALA A 63 -14.80 -18.70 7.51
N GLN A 64 -14.23 -19.17 6.40
CA GLN A 64 -14.45 -20.53 5.90
C GLN A 64 -13.85 -21.57 6.84
N ASP A 65 -12.61 -21.38 7.28
CA ASP A 65 -11.93 -22.28 8.21
C ASP A 65 -12.67 -22.41 9.55
N GLN A 66 -13.24 -21.29 10.01
CA GLN A 66 -14.06 -21.23 11.23
C GLN A 66 -15.53 -21.63 11.01
N LYS A 67 -15.91 -22.06 9.81
CA LYS A 67 -17.30 -22.42 9.42
C LYS A 67 -18.33 -21.32 9.73
N ALA A 68 -17.89 -20.07 9.71
CA ALA A 68 -18.71 -18.89 9.95
C ALA A 68 -19.38 -18.34 8.66
N LEU A 69 -19.02 -18.89 7.50
CA LEU A 69 -19.55 -18.48 6.20
C LEU A 69 -20.75 -19.35 5.80
N SER A 70 -21.93 -18.74 5.64
CA SER A 70 -23.11 -19.44 5.10
C SER A 70 -22.99 -19.66 3.59
N ASN A 71 -23.69 -20.65 3.03
CA ASN A 71 -23.71 -20.92 1.59
C ASN A 71 -24.13 -19.69 0.76
N GLN A 72 -25.11 -18.95 1.27
CA GLN A 72 -25.62 -17.73 0.64
C GLN A 72 -24.57 -16.62 0.64
N LEU A 73 -23.90 -16.39 1.77
CA LEU A 73 -22.85 -15.39 1.87
C LEU A 73 -21.61 -15.79 1.04
N GLY A 74 -21.28 -17.07 0.99
CA GLY A 74 -20.19 -17.60 0.16
C GLY A 74 -20.42 -17.35 -1.33
N TRP A 75 -21.65 -17.53 -1.82
CA TRP A 75 -21.95 -17.16 -3.20
C TRP A 75 -21.80 -15.66 -3.46
N ILE A 76 -22.24 -14.79 -2.54
CA ILE A 76 -22.07 -13.34 -2.68
C ILE A 76 -20.57 -12.99 -2.72
N VAL A 77 -19.75 -13.59 -1.85
CA VAL A 77 -18.28 -13.42 -1.86
C VAL A 77 -17.71 -13.69 -3.26
N ASP A 78 -18.06 -14.84 -3.85
CA ASP A 78 -17.55 -15.22 -5.17
C ASP A 78 -17.96 -14.23 -6.26
N GLN A 79 -19.22 -13.76 -6.22
CA GLN A 79 -19.69 -12.75 -7.16
C GLN A 79 -18.94 -11.42 -6.97
N VAL A 80 -18.73 -10.97 -5.71
CA VAL A 80 -18.00 -9.73 -5.41
C VAL A 80 -16.55 -9.83 -5.88
N PHE A 81 -15.88 -10.95 -5.68
CA PHE A 81 -14.49 -11.14 -6.15
C PHE A 81 -14.37 -11.16 -7.68
N ALA A 82 -15.33 -11.77 -8.37
CA ALA A 82 -15.38 -11.72 -9.83
C ALA A 82 -15.63 -10.29 -10.33
N ALA A 83 -16.62 -9.60 -9.75
CA ALA A 83 -16.97 -8.23 -10.07
C ALA A 83 -15.81 -7.25 -9.80
N ALA A 84 -15.14 -7.35 -8.65
CA ALA A 84 -14.00 -6.50 -8.31
C ALA A 84 -12.83 -6.68 -9.29
N LYS A 85 -12.56 -7.91 -9.74
CA LYS A 85 -11.56 -8.18 -10.80
C LYS A 85 -11.97 -7.53 -12.12
N ARG A 86 -13.25 -7.64 -12.51
CA ARG A 86 -13.77 -6.98 -13.72
C ARG A 86 -13.60 -5.47 -13.65
N VAL A 87 -14.02 -4.83 -12.56
CA VAL A 87 -13.84 -3.38 -12.37
C VAL A 87 -12.38 -2.98 -12.53
N ARG A 88 -11.45 -3.73 -11.94
CA ARG A 88 -10.02 -3.39 -12.02
C ARG A 88 -9.38 -3.66 -13.38
N ASN A 89 -9.87 -4.64 -14.14
CA ASN A 89 -9.34 -5.00 -15.45
C ASN A 89 -9.95 -4.17 -16.58
N GLU A 90 -11.23 -3.80 -16.44
CA GLU A 90 -12.02 -3.09 -17.46
C GLU A 90 -11.95 -1.56 -17.27
N THR A 91 -11.34 -1.07 -16.18
CA THR A 91 -11.17 0.37 -15.92
C THR A 91 -9.72 0.73 -15.57
N GLN A 92 -9.38 2.01 -15.72
CA GLN A 92 -8.03 2.53 -15.41
C GLN A 92 -7.74 2.60 -13.89
N VAL A 93 -8.70 2.24 -13.05
CA VAL A 93 -8.54 2.17 -11.59
C VAL A 93 -7.49 1.11 -11.19
N GLY A 94 -7.36 0.01 -11.95
CA GLY A 94 -6.35 -1.02 -11.67
C GLY A 94 -4.89 -0.59 -11.83
N ALA A 95 -4.62 0.55 -12.49
CA ALA A 95 -3.27 1.04 -12.78
C ALA A 95 -2.56 1.70 -11.57
N GLN A 96 -3.18 1.72 -10.39
CA GLN A 96 -2.78 2.65 -9.32
C GLN A 96 -1.57 2.23 -8.47
N ALA A 97 -1.29 0.94 -8.27
CA ALA A 97 -0.05 0.50 -7.61
C ALA A 97 1.19 0.94 -8.41
N VAL A 98 1.06 0.97 -9.74
CA VAL A 98 2.07 1.55 -10.65
C VAL A 98 2.22 3.05 -10.41
N SER A 99 1.19 3.75 -9.94
CA SER A 99 1.22 5.21 -9.75
C SER A 99 2.08 5.68 -8.57
N LEU A 100 2.09 4.96 -7.43
CA LEU A 100 2.96 5.31 -6.29
C LEU A 100 4.43 5.05 -6.60
N SER A 101 4.74 3.90 -7.20
CA SER A 101 6.09 3.58 -7.65
C SER A 101 6.57 4.53 -8.75
N TYR A 102 5.66 4.98 -9.63
CA TYR A 102 5.93 6.04 -10.59
C TYR A 102 6.21 7.39 -9.91
N ALA A 103 5.42 7.79 -8.91
CA ALA A 103 5.68 9.03 -8.17
C ALA A 103 7.03 9.00 -7.44
N ALA A 104 7.34 7.89 -6.78
CA ALA A 104 8.64 7.68 -6.15
C ALA A 104 9.78 7.80 -7.18
N ALA A 105 9.65 7.12 -8.32
CA ALA A 105 10.61 7.22 -9.42
C ALA A 105 10.75 8.66 -9.96
N LYS A 106 9.64 9.39 -10.09
CA LYS A 106 9.64 10.80 -10.52
C LYS A 106 10.34 11.72 -9.53
N LEU A 107 10.16 11.52 -8.22
CA LEU A 107 10.90 12.28 -7.21
C LEU A 107 12.41 12.00 -7.29
N VAL A 108 12.78 10.73 -7.49
CA VAL A 108 14.19 10.33 -7.66
C VAL A 108 14.83 11.10 -8.82
N THR A 109 14.18 11.15 -9.99
CA THR A 109 14.73 11.86 -11.16
C THR A 109 14.69 13.39 -11.06
N GLN A 110 13.91 13.95 -10.14
CA GLN A 110 13.91 15.39 -9.86
C GLN A 110 15.04 15.82 -8.92
N ILE A 111 15.50 14.91 -8.06
CA ILE A 111 16.52 15.20 -7.03
C ILE A 111 17.91 14.77 -7.50
N PHE A 112 18.02 13.68 -8.27
CA PHE A 112 19.29 13.10 -8.68
C PHE A 112 19.41 13.01 -10.20
N ASP A 113 20.42 13.69 -10.75
CA ASP A 113 20.72 13.69 -12.20
C ASP A 113 21.53 12.46 -12.64
N ASP A 114 22.49 12.03 -11.82
CA ASP A 114 23.36 10.86 -12.08
C ASP A 114 22.93 9.70 -11.18
N LEU A 115 22.08 8.81 -11.70
CA LEU A 115 21.56 7.63 -11.00
C LEU A 115 22.52 6.45 -10.92
N PRO A 116 23.34 6.14 -11.95
CA PRO A 116 24.32 5.07 -11.87
C PRO A 116 25.30 5.18 -10.68
N SER A 117 25.59 6.37 -10.17
CA SER A 117 26.41 6.56 -8.96
C SER A 117 25.64 6.46 -7.65
N ARG A 118 24.30 6.32 -7.68
CA ARG A 118 23.45 6.34 -6.48
C ARG A 118 23.20 4.96 -5.90
N THR A 119 23.02 4.98 -4.58
CA THR A 119 22.66 3.80 -3.79
C THR A 119 21.21 3.90 -3.30
N LEU A 120 20.39 2.91 -3.66
CA LEU A 120 19.05 2.69 -3.12
C LEU A 120 19.13 1.75 -1.91
N LEU A 121 18.59 2.15 -0.77
CA LEU A 121 18.34 1.31 0.39
C LEU A 121 16.86 0.98 0.52
N VAL A 122 16.55 -0.31 0.53
CA VAL A 122 15.19 -0.84 0.71
C VAL A 122 15.08 -1.39 2.14
N VAL A 123 14.25 -0.75 2.96
CA VAL A 123 13.98 -1.17 4.34
C VAL A 123 12.65 -1.91 4.39
N ALA A 124 12.73 -3.21 4.68
CA ALA A 124 11.66 -4.19 4.55
C ALA A 124 11.17 -4.42 3.11
N ALA A 125 11.23 -5.68 2.66
CA ALA A 125 10.83 -6.09 1.31
C ALA A 125 9.36 -6.54 1.25
N GLY A 126 8.44 -5.71 1.76
CA GLY A 126 6.99 -5.91 1.60
C GLY A 126 6.52 -5.55 0.19
N GLU A 127 5.33 -6.01 -0.21
CA GLU A 127 4.83 -5.87 -1.59
C GLU A 127 4.86 -4.42 -2.13
N MET A 128 4.48 -3.45 -1.30
CA MET A 128 4.47 -2.04 -1.70
C MET A 128 5.91 -1.51 -1.90
N ASN A 129 6.81 -1.78 -0.96
CA ASN A 129 8.21 -1.36 -1.08
C ASN A 129 8.93 -2.07 -2.22
N ARG A 130 8.56 -3.34 -2.48
CA ARG A 130 9.05 -4.15 -3.60
C ARG A 130 8.79 -3.45 -4.92
N LEU A 131 7.56 -3.01 -5.16
CA LEU A 131 7.18 -2.33 -6.41
C LEU A 131 7.89 -0.99 -6.60
N VAL A 132 8.03 -0.20 -5.51
CA VAL A 132 8.77 1.06 -5.52
C VAL A 132 10.25 0.82 -5.81
N ALA A 133 10.87 -0.16 -5.13
CA ALA A 133 12.25 -0.55 -5.37
C ALA A 133 12.48 -1.00 -6.81
N THR A 134 11.58 -1.81 -7.39
CA THR A 134 11.67 -2.24 -8.79
C THR A 134 11.64 -1.07 -9.77
N HIS A 135 10.79 -0.06 -9.55
CA HIS A 135 10.74 1.12 -10.40
C HIS A 135 11.98 2.00 -10.27
N ILE A 136 12.40 2.31 -9.04
CA ILE A 136 13.61 3.13 -8.79
C ILE A 136 14.85 2.42 -9.36
N ALA A 137 14.97 1.10 -9.14
CA ALA A 137 16.03 0.31 -9.74
C ALA A 137 15.95 0.30 -11.28
N GLY A 138 14.75 0.27 -11.84
CA GLY A 138 14.52 0.40 -13.28
C GLY A 138 15.09 1.68 -13.90
N LEU A 139 15.24 2.75 -13.12
CA LEU A 139 15.88 4.00 -13.57
C LEU A 139 17.40 3.90 -13.74
N GLY A 140 18.03 2.81 -13.30
CA GLY A 140 19.46 2.57 -13.50
C GLY A 140 20.35 2.91 -12.31
N VAL A 141 19.85 2.86 -11.06
CA VAL A 141 20.70 2.98 -9.87
C VAL A 141 21.79 1.90 -9.86
N GLY A 142 23.03 2.29 -9.56
CA GLY A 142 24.19 1.40 -9.62
C GLY A 142 24.33 0.46 -8.42
N ARG A 143 23.71 0.80 -7.29
CA ARG A 143 23.75 -0.04 -6.08
C ARG A 143 22.40 -0.12 -5.38
N VAL A 144 22.04 -1.32 -4.93
CA VAL A 144 20.85 -1.58 -4.10
C VAL A 144 21.26 -2.34 -2.85
N ILE A 145 20.86 -1.84 -1.68
CA ILE A 145 21.01 -2.50 -0.38
C ILE A 145 19.62 -2.85 0.12
N ILE A 146 19.38 -4.10 0.52
CA ILE A 146 18.08 -4.57 1.01
C ILE A 146 18.24 -5.01 2.46
N CYS A 147 17.65 -4.24 3.38
CA CYS A 147 17.57 -4.56 4.80
C CYS A 147 16.22 -5.17 5.12
N ASN A 148 16.18 -6.40 5.64
CA ASN A 148 14.91 -7.04 6.00
C ASN A 148 15.02 -7.92 7.23
N ARG A 149 13.90 -8.12 7.95
CA ARG A 149 13.81 -9.12 9.03
C ARG A 149 13.76 -10.54 8.49
N ASN A 150 13.10 -10.73 7.34
CA ASN A 150 12.99 -12.02 6.67
C ASN A 150 14.02 -12.11 5.52
N PRO A 151 15.05 -12.96 5.63
CA PRO A 151 16.09 -13.06 4.61
C PRO A 151 15.56 -13.61 3.28
N GLU A 152 14.64 -14.57 3.28
CA GLU A 152 14.07 -15.15 2.05
C GLU A 152 13.38 -14.09 1.18
N ARG A 153 12.61 -13.19 1.82
CA ARG A 153 11.97 -12.07 1.10
C ARG A 153 12.98 -11.08 0.55
N ALA A 154 14.09 -10.84 1.26
CA ALA A 154 15.15 -9.95 0.77
C ALA A 154 15.87 -10.57 -0.42
N GLU A 155 16.17 -11.86 -0.37
CA GLU A 155 16.81 -12.60 -1.47
C GLU A 155 15.89 -12.69 -2.70
N ALA A 156 14.59 -12.90 -2.51
CA ALA A 156 13.62 -12.89 -3.60
C ALA A 156 13.61 -11.54 -4.33
N LEU A 157 13.60 -10.43 -3.58
CA LEU A 157 13.69 -9.09 -4.16
C LEU A 157 15.06 -8.85 -4.81
N ALA A 158 16.15 -9.29 -4.18
CA ALA A 158 17.49 -9.19 -4.77
C ALA A 158 17.57 -9.89 -6.13
N ALA A 159 16.97 -11.08 -6.25
CA ALA A 159 16.88 -11.83 -7.50
C ALA A 159 16.07 -11.10 -8.56
N GLU A 160 14.94 -10.49 -8.19
CA GLU A 160 14.09 -9.69 -9.08
C GLU A 160 14.82 -8.47 -9.66
N LEU A 161 15.65 -7.80 -8.86
CA LEU A 161 16.32 -6.55 -9.26
C LEU A 161 17.63 -6.75 -10.02
N ARG A 162 18.07 -8.00 -10.25
CA ARG A 162 19.34 -8.33 -10.88
C ARG A 162 19.52 -7.62 -12.21
N ASN A 163 20.67 -6.97 -12.37
CA ASN A 163 21.08 -6.31 -13.60
C ASN A 163 22.62 -6.33 -13.69
N PRO A 164 23.23 -6.55 -14.88
CA PRO A 164 24.70 -6.62 -15.02
C PRO A 164 25.45 -5.40 -14.51
N ASN A 165 24.82 -4.23 -14.54
CA ASN A 165 25.42 -2.96 -14.16
C ASN A 165 25.04 -2.51 -12.74
N ARG A 166 24.41 -3.39 -11.94
CA ARG A 166 23.92 -3.07 -10.61
C ARG A 166 24.49 -4.02 -9.56
N ARG A 167 25.11 -3.47 -8.54
CA ARG A 167 25.49 -4.21 -7.33
C ARG A 167 24.27 -4.33 -6.39
N ILE A 168 24.00 -5.54 -5.90
CA ILE A 168 22.90 -5.79 -4.96
C ILE A 168 23.45 -6.47 -3.72
N GLU A 169 23.03 -6.00 -2.55
CA GLU A 169 23.47 -6.50 -1.25
C GLU A 169 22.29 -6.73 -0.33
N VAL A 170 22.20 -7.92 0.25
CA VAL A 170 21.24 -8.22 1.32
C VAL A 170 21.93 -8.01 2.66
N ARG A 171 21.21 -7.38 3.59
CA ARG A 171 21.64 -7.09 4.96
C ARG A 171 20.52 -7.38 5.93
N THR A 172 20.88 -7.64 7.17
CA THR A 172 19.93 -7.78 8.26
C THR A 172 19.36 -6.41 8.64
N LEU A 173 18.19 -6.37 9.26
CA LEU A 173 17.61 -5.11 9.73
C LEU A 173 18.47 -4.47 10.83
N GLN A 174 19.19 -5.28 11.61
CA GLN A 174 20.10 -4.80 12.67
C GLN A 174 21.28 -3.97 12.12
N GLU A 175 21.64 -4.18 10.85
CA GLU A 175 22.71 -3.45 10.17
C GLU A 175 22.23 -2.11 9.56
N LEU A 176 20.94 -1.78 9.71
CA LEU A 176 20.34 -0.56 9.18
C LEU A 176 21.11 0.72 9.60
N PRO A 177 21.52 0.92 10.86
CA PRO A 177 22.26 2.12 11.26
C PRO A 177 23.59 2.32 10.51
N GLN A 178 24.25 1.23 10.13
CA GLN A 178 25.54 1.25 9.44
C GLN A 178 25.36 1.59 7.97
N VAL A 179 24.38 0.96 7.31
CA VAL A 179 24.17 1.13 5.86
C VAL A 179 23.35 2.36 5.49
N LEU A 180 22.66 2.99 6.45
CA LEU A 180 21.94 4.25 6.20
C LEU A 180 22.89 5.35 5.71
N ALA A 181 24.16 5.33 6.15
CA ALA A 181 25.22 6.22 5.68
C ALA A 181 25.75 5.90 4.28
N GLU A 182 25.26 4.84 3.63
CA GLU A 182 25.60 4.48 2.24
C GLU A 182 24.49 4.79 1.23
N ALA A 183 23.23 4.87 1.66
CA ALA A 183 22.04 5.18 0.83
C ALA A 183 21.80 6.66 0.45
N ASP A 184 21.69 6.98 -0.84
CA ASP A 184 21.22 8.30 -1.29
C ASP A 184 19.68 8.36 -1.36
N ILE A 185 19.08 7.20 -1.63
CA ILE A 185 17.63 6.99 -1.69
C ILE A 185 17.28 5.91 -0.68
N VAL A 186 16.32 6.16 0.19
CA VAL A 186 15.79 5.21 1.18
C VAL A 186 14.31 5.01 0.90
N SER A 187 13.87 3.76 0.82
CA SER A 187 12.45 3.40 0.69
C SER A 187 12.07 2.40 1.78
N SER A 188 11.03 2.71 2.57
CA SER A 188 10.61 1.91 3.73
C SER A 188 9.13 1.53 3.67
N CYS A 189 8.81 0.28 4.01
CA CYS A 189 7.44 -0.17 4.27
C CYS A 189 7.43 -1.47 5.10
N SER A 190 7.63 -1.36 6.41
CA SER A 190 7.79 -2.53 7.28
C SER A 190 6.49 -3.06 7.89
N GLY A 191 5.48 -2.19 8.05
CA GLY A 191 4.25 -2.51 8.79
C GLY A 191 4.49 -2.74 10.29
N SER A 192 5.65 -2.31 10.82
CA SER A 192 6.00 -2.32 12.23
C SER A 192 5.22 -1.25 13.00
N MET A 193 5.01 -1.47 14.30
CA MET A 193 4.54 -0.42 15.21
C MET A 193 5.70 0.48 15.70
N ASP A 194 6.94 0.00 15.53
CA ASP A 194 8.15 0.70 15.96
C ASP A 194 8.74 1.56 14.84
N ILE A 195 9.26 2.74 15.20
CA ILE A 195 10.11 3.55 14.34
C ILE A 195 11.42 2.81 14.07
N LEU A 196 11.79 2.65 12.81
CA LEU A 196 13.01 1.98 12.36
C LEU A 196 14.15 2.97 12.09
N ILE A 197 13.84 4.17 11.62
CA ILE A 197 14.80 5.23 11.34
C ILE A 197 14.43 6.46 12.16
N ASP A 198 15.23 6.75 13.17
CA ASP A 198 15.05 7.93 14.02
C ASP A 198 15.95 9.10 13.60
N LYS A 199 15.68 10.28 14.18
CA LYS A 199 16.44 11.51 13.92
C LYS A 199 17.94 11.38 14.25
N THR A 200 18.29 10.66 15.31
CA THR A 200 19.68 10.51 15.76
C THR A 200 20.48 9.68 14.77
N MET A 201 19.90 8.58 14.29
CA MET A 201 20.44 7.71 13.25
C MET A 201 20.66 8.49 11.96
N THR A 202 19.67 9.27 11.51
CA THR A 202 19.77 10.07 10.29
C THR A 202 20.86 11.14 10.39
N LEU A 203 20.96 11.87 11.51
CA LEU A 203 22.02 12.87 11.71
C LEU A 203 23.42 12.25 11.68
N ARG A 204 23.60 11.07 12.30
CA ARG A 204 24.86 10.33 12.24
C ARG A 204 25.20 9.89 10.82
N ALA A 205 24.21 9.40 10.08
CA ALA A 205 24.38 9.01 8.69
C ALA A 205 24.83 10.20 7.86
N LEU A 206 24.10 11.32 7.86
CA LEU A 206 24.46 12.53 7.10
C LEU A 206 25.86 13.03 7.41
N LYS A 207 26.26 13.03 8.69
CA LYS A 207 27.62 13.44 9.08
C LYS A 207 28.70 12.58 8.40
N SER A 208 28.52 11.26 8.38
CA SER A 208 29.44 10.33 7.72
C SER A 208 29.49 10.54 6.20
N ARG A 209 28.37 11.00 5.62
CA ARG A 209 28.21 11.29 4.19
C ARG A 209 28.62 12.71 3.78
N ARG A 210 29.17 13.51 4.70
CA ARG A 210 29.47 14.93 4.47
C ARG A 210 28.24 15.72 4.00
N TYR A 211 27.08 15.42 4.59
CA TYR A 211 25.82 16.13 4.35
C TYR A 211 25.35 16.10 2.88
N GLN A 212 25.72 15.05 2.14
CA GLN A 212 25.11 14.82 0.82
C GLN A 212 23.59 14.57 0.98
N PRO A 213 22.76 15.11 0.07
CA PRO A 213 21.31 14.99 0.18
C PRO A 213 20.83 13.54 0.23
N MET A 214 19.80 13.30 1.03
CA MET A 214 19.16 11.99 1.15
C MET A 214 17.65 12.09 0.90
N LEU A 215 17.15 11.30 -0.06
CA LEU A 215 15.73 11.14 -0.28
C LEU A 215 15.23 9.95 0.56
N MET A 216 14.21 10.17 1.37
CA MET A 216 13.54 9.14 2.16
C MET A 216 12.08 9.05 1.77
N ILE A 217 11.62 7.84 1.45
CA ILE A 217 10.25 7.53 1.07
C ILE A 217 9.68 6.56 2.10
N ASP A 218 8.78 7.04 2.95
CA ASP A 218 8.12 6.26 3.99
C ASP A 218 6.69 5.90 3.56
N LEU A 219 6.50 4.63 3.20
CA LEU A 219 5.23 4.09 2.74
C LEU A 219 4.45 3.40 3.88
N ALA A 220 5.00 3.37 5.09
CA ALA A 220 4.43 2.63 6.20
C ALA A 220 3.33 3.41 6.94
N VAL A 221 2.32 2.68 7.39
CA VAL A 221 1.29 3.17 8.31
C VAL A 221 1.07 2.10 9.40
N PRO A 222 1.51 2.32 10.66
CA PRO A 222 2.25 3.47 11.19
C PRO A 222 3.63 3.69 10.52
N ARG A 223 4.17 4.91 10.63
CA ARG A 223 5.42 5.34 9.97
C ARG A 223 6.64 4.53 10.43
N ASP A 224 7.53 4.21 9.50
CA ASP A 224 8.82 3.61 9.80
C ASP A 224 9.88 4.67 10.15
N ILE A 225 9.70 5.89 9.65
CA ILE A 225 10.65 6.99 9.81
C ILE A 225 10.05 8.05 10.72
N ASP A 226 10.82 8.48 11.72
CA ASP A 226 10.41 9.57 12.61
C ASP A 226 10.11 10.83 11.78
N SER A 227 8.88 11.34 11.89
CA SER A 227 8.44 12.57 11.22
C SER A 227 9.35 13.78 11.44
N THR A 228 10.07 13.85 12.57
CA THR A 228 10.98 14.96 12.88
C THR A 228 12.23 14.98 12.01
N VAL A 229 12.52 13.89 11.28
CA VAL A 229 13.59 13.80 10.27
C VAL A 229 13.36 14.78 9.11
N SER A 230 12.10 15.10 8.78
CA SER A 230 11.75 16.10 7.76
C SER A 230 12.27 17.52 8.05
N ARG A 231 12.70 17.80 9.28
CA ARG A 231 13.24 19.10 9.70
C ARG A 231 14.76 19.20 9.54
N ILE A 232 15.41 18.21 8.92
CA ILE A 232 16.84 18.21 8.64
C ILE A 232 17.03 18.69 7.21
N ASP A 233 17.82 19.75 7.01
CA ASP A 233 17.95 20.44 5.73
C ASP A 233 18.37 19.53 4.57
N ASP A 234 19.28 18.59 4.81
CA ASP A 234 19.80 17.67 3.77
C ASP A 234 18.94 16.41 3.58
N VAL A 235 17.71 16.38 4.11
CA VAL A 235 16.79 15.24 4.01
C VAL A 235 15.48 15.64 3.38
N TYR A 236 15.13 14.94 2.31
CA TYR A 236 13.82 15.01 1.69
C TYR A 236 12.99 13.82 2.14
N LEU A 237 12.12 14.01 3.14
CA LEU A 237 11.22 12.95 3.62
C LEU A 237 9.83 13.08 2.98
N TYR A 238 9.43 12.07 2.21
CA TYR A 238 8.11 11.94 1.61
C TYR A 238 7.38 10.75 2.22
N SER A 239 6.12 10.95 2.60
CA SER A 239 5.22 9.89 3.02
C SER A 239 4.37 9.37 1.87
N VAL A 240 3.63 8.29 2.12
CA VAL A 240 2.62 7.77 1.18
C VAL A 240 1.63 8.85 0.72
N ASP A 241 1.21 9.74 1.62
CA ASP A 241 0.28 10.83 1.33
C ASP A 241 0.93 11.89 0.42
N ASP A 242 2.20 12.24 0.68
CA ASP A 242 2.94 13.21 -0.14
C ASP A 242 3.13 12.71 -1.58
N LEU A 243 3.40 11.41 -1.75
CA LEU A 243 3.49 10.80 -3.08
C LEU A 243 2.18 10.86 -3.85
N GLN A 244 1.02 10.78 -3.16
CA GLN A 244 -0.28 10.91 -3.82
C GLN A 244 -0.45 12.31 -4.44
N HIS A 245 0.06 13.36 -3.77
CA HIS A 245 0.06 14.73 -4.28
C HIS A 245 0.97 14.91 -5.51
N VAL A 246 2.12 14.21 -5.58
CA VAL A 246 3.03 14.27 -6.74
C VAL A 246 2.37 13.76 -8.04
N ILE A 247 1.40 12.84 -7.91
CA ILE A 247 0.65 12.27 -9.05
C ILE A 247 -0.63 13.08 -9.34
N ALA A 248 -0.95 14.09 -8.53
CA ALA A 248 -2.15 14.92 -8.69
C ALA A 248 -2.15 15.75 -9.99
N GLY A 249 -1.07 15.76 -10.78
CA GLY A 249 -1.08 16.26 -12.16
C GLY A 249 -2.06 15.53 -13.10
N ASN A 250 -2.56 14.34 -12.74
CA ASN A 250 -3.52 13.54 -13.53
C ASN A 250 -4.93 13.44 -12.87
N ILE A 251 -5.35 14.44 -12.09
CA ILE A 251 -6.67 14.43 -11.40
C ILE A 251 -7.84 14.13 -12.35
N GLU A 252 -7.84 14.70 -13.57
CA GLU A 252 -8.97 14.54 -14.49
C GLU A 252 -9.08 13.11 -15.02
N GLN A 253 -7.97 12.48 -15.39
CA GLN A 253 -7.95 11.06 -15.78
C GLN A 253 -8.36 10.14 -14.63
N ARG A 254 -7.96 10.47 -13.39
CA ARG A 254 -8.35 9.72 -12.19
C ARG A 254 -9.84 9.86 -11.89
N ARG A 255 -10.38 11.07 -12.03
CA ARG A 255 -11.80 11.34 -11.88
C ARG A 255 -12.60 10.58 -12.92
N GLN A 256 -12.16 10.57 -14.17
CA GLN A 256 -12.81 9.80 -15.23
C GLN A 256 -12.74 8.29 -14.96
N ALA A 257 -11.58 7.76 -14.57
CA ALA A 257 -11.42 6.36 -14.22
C ALA A 257 -12.32 5.94 -13.05
N ALA A 258 -12.46 6.79 -12.02
CA ALA A 258 -13.37 6.57 -10.91
C ALA A 258 -14.83 6.57 -11.39
N VAL A 259 -15.23 7.52 -12.24
CA VAL A 259 -16.59 7.57 -12.82
C VAL A 259 -16.90 6.30 -13.61
N ASP A 260 -15.98 5.86 -14.47
CA ASP A 260 -16.16 4.65 -15.29
C ASP A 260 -16.29 3.40 -14.40
N ALA A 261 -15.50 3.33 -13.32
CA ALA A 261 -15.56 2.25 -12.34
C ALA A 261 -16.85 2.27 -11.52
N GLU A 262 -17.34 3.44 -11.11
CA GLU A 262 -18.61 3.58 -10.39
C GLU A 262 -19.81 3.18 -11.25
N LEU A 263 -19.78 3.51 -12.55
CA LEU A 263 -20.77 3.06 -13.52
C LEU A 263 -20.76 1.53 -13.64
N LEU A 264 -19.57 0.93 -13.80
CA LEU A 264 -19.44 -0.52 -13.89
C LEU A 264 -19.84 -1.23 -12.59
N VAL A 265 -19.49 -0.69 -11.42
CA VAL A 265 -19.96 -1.19 -10.12
C VAL A 265 -21.48 -1.19 -10.06
N SER A 266 -22.12 -0.09 -10.45
CA SER A 266 -23.57 0.02 -10.44
C SER A 266 -24.23 -1.04 -11.33
N GLN A 267 -23.70 -1.27 -12.52
CA GLN A 267 -24.16 -2.32 -13.43
C GLN A 267 -24.02 -3.73 -12.83
N LEU A 268 -22.85 -4.03 -12.27
CA LEU A 268 -22.55 -5.33 -11.69
C LEU A 268 -23.41 -5.62 -10.45
N VAL A 269 -23.68 -4.63 -9.61
CA VAL A 269 -24.57 -4.78 -8.44
C VAL A 269 -25.98 -5.15 -8.88
N VAL A 270 -26.52 -4.49 -9.93
CA VAL A 270 -27.85 -4.81 -10.46
C VAL A 270 -27.90 -6.24 -11.01
N GLU A 271 -26.86 -6.67 -11.73
CA GLU A 271 -26.76 -8.06 -12.20
C GLU A 271 -26.71 -9.08 -11.06
N MET A 272 -25.92 -8.77 -10.02
CA MET A 272 -25.76 -9.63 -8.86
C MET A 272 -27.06 -9.74 -8.05
N ASP A 273 -27.75 -8.61 -7.82
CA ASP A 273 -29.03 -8.59 -7.11
C ASP A 273 -30.09 -9.41 -7.85
N ARG A 274 -30.18 -9.26 -9.19
CA ARG A 274 -31.08 -10.07 -10.02
C ARG A 274 -30.79 -11.56 -9.91
N ARG A 275 -29.51 -11.97 -9.97
CA ARG A 275 -29.11 -13.38 -9.83
C ARG A 275 -29.40 -13.92 -8.43
N PHE A 276 -29.26 -13.07 -7.41
CA PHE A 276 -29.54 -13.43 -6.02
C PHE A 276 -31.03 -13.70 -5.81
N GLN A 277 -31.91 -12.84 -6.34
CA GLN A 277 -33.36 -13.02 -6.28
C GLN A 277 -33.80 -14.33 -6.96
N VAL A 278 -33.26 -14.64 -8.15
CA VAL A 278 -33.57 -15.89 -8.86
C VAL A 278 -33.16 -17.13 -8.07
N ARG A 279 -32.11 -17.04 -7.24
CA ARG A 279 -31.63 -18.14 -6.39
C ARG A 279 -32.43 -18.35 -5.11
N GLN A 280 -33.26 -17.39 -4.72
CA GLN A 280 -34.14 -17.48 -3.56
C GLN A 280 -35.52 -18.08 -3.89
N VAL A 281 -35.84 -18.20 -5.18
CA VAL A 281 -37.03 -18.90 -5.71
C VAL A 281 -36.67 -20.35 -5.98
#